data_AF-A0A829GLF9-F1
#
_entry.id   AF-A0A829GLF9-F1
#
_cell.length_a   1.000
_cell.length_b   1.000
_cell.length_c   1.000
_cell.angle_alpha   90.00
_cell.angle_beta   90.00
_cell.angle_gamma   90.00
#
_symmetry.space_group_name_H-M   'P 1'
#
loop_
_entity.id
_entity.type
_entity.pdbx_description
1 polymer ?
#
loop_
_entity_poly.entity_id
_entity_poly.type
_entity_poly.pdbx_seq_one_letter_code
_entity_poly.pdbx_strand_id
1 'polypeptide(L)' 'MKLFSKEEMALDRELGDLMDDINLNILAITEDSNVTVGGKYVPNSELAITAAKELLRVSEILKLYENEDDADD' A
#
# COMPACT_ATOMS: atom_id res chain seq x y z
N MET A 1 -24.64 -13.09 5.08
CA MET A 1 -23.20 -12.75 5.12
C MET A 1 -22.69 -13.00 3.71
N LYS A 2 -22.39 -11.96 2.91
CA LYS A 2 -21.68 -12.12 1.63
C LYS A 2 -20.30 -12.67 2.03
N LEU A 3 -19.99 -13.90 1.63
CA LEU A 3 -18.66 -14.48 1.83
C LEU A 3 -17.78 -13.87 0.76
N PHE A 4 -16.79 -13.08 1.16
CA PHE A 4 -15.82 -12.52 0.23
C PHE A 4 -15.08 -13.64 -0.51
N SER A 5 -14.77 -13.41 -1.78
CA SER A 5 -13.96 -14.29 -2.58
C SER A 5 -12.55 -14.39 -1.98
N LYS A 6 -11.81 -15.46 -2.31
CA LYS A 6 -10.40 -15.58 -1.88
C LYS A 6 -9.53 -14.45 -2.44
N GLU A 7 -9.89 -13.92 -3.60
CA GLU A 7 -9.17 -12.85 -4.27
C GLU A 7 -9.45 -11.51 -3.58
N GLU A 8 -10.71 -11.22 -3.25
CA GLU A 8 -11.10 -10.03 -2.48
C GLU A 8 -10.39 -9.98 -1.12
N MET A 9 -10.37 -11.10 -0.38
CA MET A 9 -9.66 -11.17 0.92
C MET A 9 -8.14 -11.00 0.79
N ALA A 10 -7.55 -11.41 -0.32
CA ALA A 10 -6.13 -11.24 -0.57
C ALA A 10 -5.81 -9.77 -0.90
N LEU A 11 -6.65 -9.12 -1.72
CA LEU A 11 -6.54 -7.71 -2.05
C LEU A 11 -6.76 -6.82 -0.82
N ASP A 12 -7.70 -7.16 0.06
CA ASP A 12 -7.97 -6.40 1.29
C ASP A 12 -6.77 -6.44 2.24
N ARG A 13 -6.15 -7.62 2.39
CA ARG A 13 -4.90 -7.76 3.14
C ARG A 13 -3.77 -6.96 2.49
N GLU A 14 -3.59 -7.10 1.17
CA GLU A 14 -2.56 -6.37 0.43
C GLU A 14 -2.73 -4.85 0.61
N LEU A 15 -3.97 -4.36 0.53
CA LEU A 15 -4.30 -2.95 0.75
C LEU A 15 -3.92 -2.48 2.16
N GLY A 16 -4.24 -3.27 3.19
CA GLY A 16 -3.86 -2.98 4.57
C GLY A 16 -2.35 -2.88 4.75
N ASP A 17 -1.61 -3.90 4.28
CA ASP A 17 -0.15 -3.96 4.38
C ASP A 17 0.50 -2.77 3.65
N LEU A 18 0.02 -2.43 2.44
CA LEU A 18 0.52 -1.28 1.68
C LEU A 18 0.28 0.04 2.40
N MET A 19 -0.89 0.25 3.01
CA MET A 19 -1.21 1.49 3.71
C MET A 19 -0.33 1.68 4.95
N ASP A 20 -0.05 0.60 5.69
CA ASP A 20 0.87 0.62 6.83
C ASP A 20 2.30 0.95 6.37
N ASP A 21 2.79 0.31 5.30
CA ASP A 21 4.12 0.55 4.76
C ASP A 21 4.28 1.99 4.23
N ILE A 22 3.30 2.51 3.50
CA ILE A 22 3.27 3.90 3.03
C ILE A 22 3.35 4.86 4.22
N ASN A 23 2.56 4.63 5.26
CA ASN A 23 2.54 5.50 6.44
C ASN A 23 3.91 5.53 7.13
N LEU A 24 4.55 4.37 7.30
CA LEU A 24 5.90 4.27 7.86
C LEU A 24 6.95 4.97 7.00
N ASN A 25 6.91 4.77 5.68
CA ASN A 25 7.83 5.40 4.73
C ASN A 25 7.70 6.92 4.74
N ILE A 26 6.47 7.44 4.69
CA ILE A 26 6.20 8.88 4.74
C ILE A 26 6.64 9.48 6.08
N LEU A 27 6.32 8.83 7.21
CA LEU A 27 6.73 9.30 8.53
C LEU A 27 8.27 9.41 8.60
N ALA A 28 8.98 8.35 8.19
CA ALA A 28 10.43 8.33 8.19
C ALA A 28 11.04 9.48 7.37
N ILE A 29 10.48 9.80 6.20
CA ILE A 29 10.93 10.92 5.37
C ILE A 29 10.65 12.26 6.05
N THR A 30 9.44 12.44 6.59
CA THR A 30 9.03 13.73 7.20
C THR A 30 9.80 14.06 8.47
N GLU A 31 10.25 13.04 9.20
CA GLU A 31 11.04 13.17 10.41
C GLU A 31 12.56 13.13 10.16
N ASP A 32 13.00 13.03 8.90
CA ASP A 32 14.40 12.82 8.51
C ASP A 32 15.07 11.64 9.25
N SER A 33 14.31 10.56 9.41
CA SER A 33 14.73 9.37 10.14
C SER A 33 15.70 8.51 9.32
N ASN A 34 16.62 7.84 10.02
CA ASN A 34 17.51 6.85 9.40
C ASN A 34 16.84 5.48 9.38
N VAL A 35 16.42 5.02 8.20
CA VAL A 35 15.84 3.70 8.01
C VAL A 35 16.91 2.68 7.61
N THR A 36 16.82 1.47 8.18
CA THR A 36 17.63 0.34 7.75
C THR A 36 16.76 -0.88 7.46
N VAL A 37 17.00 -1.52 6.32
CA VAL A 37 16.31 -2.76 5.92
C VAL A 37 17.36 -3.86 5.74
N GLY A 38 17.21 -4.96 6.48
CA GLY A 38 18.22 -6.03 6.50
C GLY A 38 19.61 -5.54 6.94
N GLY A 39 19.67 -4.52 7.80
CA GLY A 39 20.91 -3.90 8.27
C GLY A 39 21.58 -2.93 7.28
N LYS A 40 20.96 -2.64 6.13
CA LYS A 40 21.47 -1.66 5.16
C LYS A 40 20.67 -0.37 5.24
N TYR A 41 21.36 0.77 5.23
CA TYR A 41 20.74 2.09 5.18
C TYR A 41 19.94 2.27 3.89
N VAL A 42 18.74 2.82 4.01
CA VAL A 42 17.87 3.17 2.89
C VAL A 42 17.72 4.70 2.86
N PRO A 43 18.13 5.38 1.77
CA PRO A 43 18.00 6.82 1.66
C PRO A 43 16.53 7.28 1.60
N ASN A 44 16.23 8.46 2.16
CA ASN A 44 14.88 9.05 2.11
C ASN A 44 14.34 9.22 0.69
N SER A 45 15.20 9.48 -0.30
CA SER A 45 14.79 9.51 -1.72
C SER A 45 14.30 8.16 -2.23
N GLU A 46 14.88 7.06 -1.75
CA GLU A 46 14.47 5.71 -2.12
C GLU A 46 13.15 5.34 -1.44
N LEU A 47 13.00 5.68 -0.15
CA LEU A 47 11.72 5.55 0.56
C LEU A 47 10.60 6.33 -0.13
N ALA A 48 10.87 7.55 -0.62
CA ALA A 48 9.88 8.36 -1.33
C ALA A 48 9.43 7.71 -2.64
N ILE A 49 10.36 7.09 -3.39
CA ILE A 49 10.05 6.34 -4.60
C ILE A 49 9.22 5.10 -4.27
N THR A 50 9.56 4.40 -3.19
CA THR A 50 8.82 3.22 -2.71
C THR A 50 7.39 3.59 -2.33
N ALA A 51 7.19 4.60 -1.48
CA ALA A 51 5.87 5.09 -1.08
C ALA A 51 5.01 5.52 -2.30
N ALA A 52 5.61 6.16 -3.30
CA ALA A 52 4.90 6.54 -4.53
C ALA A 52 4.42 5.32 -5.34
N LYS A 53 5.21 4.25 -5.40
CA LYS A 53 4.83 3.00 -6.08
C LYS A 53 3.74 2.26 -5.32
N GLU A 54 3.85 2.21 -4.00
CA GLU A 54 2.84 1.61 -3.13
C GLU A 54 1.50 2.34 -3.27
N LEU A 55 1.51 3.69 -3.28
CA LEU A 55 0.30 4.49 -3.54
C LEU A 55 -0.32 4.23 -4.91
N LEU A 56 0.50 4.01 -5.94
CA LEU A 56 0.00 3.62 -7.26
C LEU A 56 -0.71 2.27 -7.19
N ARG A 57 -0.13 1.28 -6.50
CA ARG A 57 -0.75 -0.03 -6.30
C ARG A 57 -2.05 0.04 -5.50
N VAL A 58 -2.08 0.85 -4.44
CA VAL A 58 -3.32 1.15 -3.70
C VAL A 58 -4.40 1.70 -4.64
N SER A 59 -4.05 2.65 -5.52
CA SER A 59 -5.00 3.18 -6.50
C SER A 59 -5.52 2.11 -7.47
N GLU A 60 -4.72 1.11 -7.84
CA GLU A 60 -5.16 0.01 -8.69
C GLU A 60 -6.15 -0.90 -7.96
N ILE A 61 -5.86 -1.26 -6.70
CA ILE A 61 -6.74 -2.11 -5.88
C ILE A 61 -8.09 -1.42 -5.66
N LEU A 62 -8.09 -0.15 -5.30
CA LEU A 62 -9.33 0.60 -5.06
C LEU A 62 -10.19 0.71 -6.32
N LYS A 63 -9.58 0.87 -7.51
CA LYS A 63 -10.31 0.84 -8.78
C LYS A 63 -10.97 -0.51 -9.07
N LEU A 64 -10.38 -1.62 -8.61
CA LEU A 64 -11.01 -2.93 -8.76
C LEU A 64 -12.31 -2.99 -7.94
N TYR A 65 -12.29 -2.49 -6.71
CA TYR A 65 -13.49 -2.41 -5.86
C TYR A 65 -14.57 -1.49 -6.43
N GLU A 66 -14.21 -0.32 -6.98
CA GLU A 66 -15.17 0.57 -7.65
C GLU A 66 -15.86 -0.12 -8.84
N ASN A 67 -15.09 -0.86 -9.67
CA ASN A 67 -15.65 -1.55 -10.83
C ASN A 67 -16.50 -2.79 -10.45
N GLU A 68 -16.24 -3.42 -9.31
CA GLU A 68 -17.07 -4.52 -8.79
C GLU A 68 -18.43 -4.00 -8.32
N ASP A 69 -18.48 -2.83 -7.69
CA ASP A 69 -19.73 -2.20 -7.25
C ASP A 69 -20.59 -1.74 -8.45
N ASP A 70 -19.98 -1.24 -9.53
CA ASP A 70 -20.69 -0.81 -10.75
C ASP A 70 -21.24 -1.97 -11.61
N ALA A 71 -20.76 -3.21 -11.40
CA ALA A 71 -21.19 -4.38 -12.18
C ALA A 71 -22.41 -5.11 -11.61
N ASP A 72 -22.85 -4.74 -10.39
CA ASP A 72 -24.01 -5.32 -9.68
C ASP A 72 -25.33 -4.50 -9.91
N ASP A 73 -25.33 -3.47 -10.77
CA ASP A 73 -26.49 -2.64 -11.20
C ASP A 73 -26.98 -2.99 -12.64
#